data_AF-A0A7V1MPQ3-F1
#
_entry.id   AF-A0A7V1MPQ3-F1
#
_cell.length_a   1.000
_cell.length_b   1.000
_cell.length_c   1.000
_cell.angle_alpha   90.00
_cell.angle_beta   90.00
_cell.angle_gamma   90.00
#
_symmetry.space_group_name_H-M   'P 1'
#
loop_
_entity.id
_entity.type
_entity.pdbx_description
1 polymer ?
#
loop_
_entity_poly.entity_id
_entity_poly.type
_entity_poly.pdbx_seq_one_letter_code
_entity_poly.pdbx_strand_id
1 'polypeptide(L)'
;MAKYKEYTIDDLNLESEIKTKIDNKEYPLAVFLAYSAIECLTQKIILMTAKEIDADKANRINKIRLPQSAIFLYYQGEIKVEILEDIEKLISKRHEYAHYFIKRYLSKKAYKLDTVCKLYRKIFRLYKKHLESK
;
A
#
# COMPACT_ATOMS: atom_id res chain seq x y z
N MET A 1 -16.78 -18.45 -17.24
CA MET A 1 -15.49 -17.77 -17.04
C MET A 1 -15.75 -16.42 -16.40
N ALA A 2 -15.41 -16.25 -15.12
CA ALA A 2 -15.48 -14.94 -14.47
C ALA A 2 -14.38 -14.05 -15.07
N LYS A 3 -14.78 -13.01 -15.80
CA LYS A 3 -13.85 -12.00 -16.32
C LYS A 3 -13.23 -11.28 -15.12
N TYR A 4 -11.93 -11.44 -14.92
CA TYR A 4 -11.16 -10.60 -14.01
C TYR A 4 -11.27 -9.16 -14.52
N LYS A 5 -12.00 -8.30 -13.81
CA LYS A 5 -11.83 -6.85 -13.97
C LYS A 5 -10.48 -6.52 -13.37
N GLU A 6 -9.55 -6.01 -14.17
CA GLU A 6 -8.43 -5.26 -13.63
C GLU A 6 -9.03 -4.10 -12.83
N TYR A 7 -8.89 -4.16 -11.51
CA TYR A 7 -9.14 -2.99 -10.68
C TYR A 7 -7.97 -2.05 -10.94
N THR A 8 -8.08 -1.23 -11.98
CA THR A 8 -7.37 0.05 -11.99
C THR A 8 -7.92 0.80 -10.80
N ILE A 9 -7.16 0.77 -9.70
CA ILE A 9 -7.37 1.64 -8.56
C ILE A 9 -7.28 3.06 -9.11
N ASP A 10 -8.43 3.63 -9.45
CA ASP A 10 -8.58 5.06 -9.65
C ASP A 10 -8.13 5.71 -8.35
N ASP A 11 -7.04 6.48 -8.43
CA ASP A 11 -6.22 6.99 -7.32
C ASP A 11 -6.97 7.87 -6.31
N LEU A 12 -8.27 8.12 -6.51
CA LEU A 12 -9.02 9.15 -5.80
C LEU A 12 -10.07 8.62 -4.81
N ASN A 13 -10.34 7.31 -4.73
CA ASN A 13 -11.45 6.83 -3.88
C ASN A 13 -11.10 5.78 -2.81
N LEU A 14 -9.85 5.32 -2.69
CA LEU A 14 -9.53 4.32 -1.65
C LEU A 14 -9.65 4.84 -0.23
N GLU A 15 -9.40 6.13 0.02
CA GLU A 15 -9.57 6.68 1.37
C GLU A 15 -11.05 6.63 1.81
N SER A 16 -11.96 6.94 0.89
CA SER A 16 -13.41 6.81 1.09
C SER A 16 -13.82 5.36 1.31
N GLU A 17 -13.25 4.44 0.53
CA GLU A 17 -13.55 3.02 0.65
C GLU A 17 -13.04 2.44 1.98
N ILE A 18 -11.78 2.73 2.36
CA ILE A 18 -11.20 2.34 3.66
C ILE A 18 -12.06 2.89 4.79
N LYS A 19 -12.47 4.17 4.73
CA LYS A 19 -13.35 4.78 5.73
C LYS A 19 -14.69 4.07 5.83
N THR A 20 -15.32 3.79 4.69
CA THR A 20 -16.58 3.04 4.62
C THR A 20 -16.42 1.65 5.27
N LYS A 21 -15.31 0.97 5.04
CA LYS A 21 -15.02 -0.33 5.66
C LYS A 21 -14.83 -0.24 7.17
N ILE A 22 -14.24 0.86 7.66
CA ILE A 22 -14.12 1.14 9.10
C ILE A 22 -15.49 1.39 9.71
N ASP A 23 -16.31 2.22 9.08
CA ASP A 23 -17.66 2.60 9.54
C ASP A 23 -18.59 1.36 9.60
N ASN A 24 -18.45 0.45 8.64
CA ASN A 24 -19.15 -0.83 8.61
C ASN A 24 -18.55 -1.90 9.54
N LYS A 25 -17.51 -1.57 10.32
CA LYS A 25 -16.78 -2.50 11.21
C LYS A 25 -16.11 -3.67 10.46
N GLU A 26 -15.88 -3.53 9.16
CA GLU A 26 -15.15 -4.46 8.29
C GLU A 26 -13.63 -4.24 8.40
N TYR A 27 -13.09 -4.21 9.63
CA TYR A 27 -11.68 -3.88 9.89
C TYR A 27 -10.65 -4.71 9.12
N PRO A 28 -10.81 -6.04 8.92
CA PRO A 28 -9.86 -6.82 8.13
C PRO A 28 -9.79 -6.35 6.68
N LEU A 29 -10.93 -6.00 6.10
CA LEU A 29 -11.01 -5.50 4.73
C LEU A 29 -10.44 -4.09 4.64
N ALA A 30 -10.70 -3.23 5.63
CA ALA A 30 -10.07 -1.91 5.71
C ALA A 30 -8.53 -2.00 5.76
N VAL A 31 -7.98 -2.93 6.55
CA VAL A 31 -6.52 -3.17 6.63
C VAL A 31 -5.97 -3.72 5.31
N PHE A 32 -6.68 -4.66 4.68
CA PHE A 32 -6.29 -5.20 3.38
C PHE A 32 -6.24 -4.12 2.29
N LEU A 33 -7.27 -3.26 2.23
CA LEU A 33 -7.33 -2.14 1.30
C LEU A 33 -6.21 -1.14 1.57
N ALA A 34 -5.98 -0.77 2.83
CA ALA A 34 -4.91 0.15 3.20
C ALA A 34 -3.52 -0.39 2.86
N TYR A 35 -3.26 -1.68 3.07
CA TYR A 35 -2.01 -2.33 2.67
C TYR A 35 -1.83 -2.29 1.14
N SER A 36 -2.87 -2.68 0.40
CA SER A 36 -2.83 -2.70 -1.07
C SER A 36 -2.63 -1.29 -1.63
N ALA A 37 -3.23 -0.28 -0.99
CA ALA A 37 -3.02 1.13 -1.32
C ALA A 37 -1.56 1.54 -1.12
N ILE A 38 -0.95 1.19 0.02
CA ILE A 38 0.45 1.49 0.30
C ILE A 38 1.36 0.85 -0.77
N GLU A 39 1.17 -0.44 -1.08
CA GLU A 39 1.94 -1.14 -2.12
C GLU A 39 1.79 -0.44 -3.47
N CYS A 40 0.55 -0.18 -3.91
CA CYS A 40 0.27 0.49 -5.17
C CYS A 40 0.88 1.90 -5.24
N LEU A 41 0.72 2.72 -4.21
CA LEU A 41 1.27 4.08 -4.17
C LEU A 41 2.80 4.08 -4.21
N THR A 42 3.45 3.17 -3.49
CA THR A 42 4.92 3.06 -3.56
C THR A 42 5.40 2.70 -4.97
N GLN A 43 4.72 1.78 -5.67
CA GLN A 43 5.03 1.45 -7.06
C GLN A 43 4.80 2.65 -7.99
N LYS A 44 3.71 3.40 -7.80
CA LYS A 44 3.43 4.62 -8.58
C LYS A 44 4.49 5.69 -8.38
N ILE A 45 4.96 5.91 -7.15
CA ILE A 45 6.07 6.85 -6.89
C ILE A 45 7.33 6.39 -7.63
N ILE A 46 7.66 5.08 -7.62
CA ILE A 46 8.78 4.55 -8.41
C ILE A 46 8.61 4.88 -9.89
N LEU A 47 7.42 4.66 -10.45
CA LEU A 47 7.13 5.01 -11.85
C LEU A 47 7.26 6.51 -12.11
N MET A 48 6.92 7.36 -11.15
CA MET A 48 7.04 8.81 -11.32
C MET A 48 8.49 9.31 -11.24
N THR A 49 9.34 8.62 -10.47
CA THR A 49 10.75 8.98 -10.25
C THR A 49 11.70 8.46 -11.32
N ALA A 50 11.33 7.40 -12.05
CA ALA A 50 12.19 6.87 -13.10
C ALA A 50 12.22 7.80 -14.34
N LYS A 51 13.43 8.08 -14.82
CA LYS A 51 13.68 9.01 -15.94
C LYS A 51 13.11 8.53 -17.28
N GLU A 52 13.10 7.22 -17.51
CA GLU A 52 12.53 6.58 -18.70
C GLU A 52 11.83 5.28 -18.33
N ILE A 53 10.57 5.14 -18.74
CA ILE A 53 9.77 3.95 -18.48
C ILE A 53 9.08 3.54 -19.77
N ASP A 54 9.51 2.40 -20.31
CA ASP A 54 8.74 1.66 -21.31
C ASP A 54 7.67 0.79 -20.62
N ALA A 55 6.70 0.31 -21.39
CA ALA A 55 5.58 -0.49 -20.86
C ALA A 55 6.05 -1.78 -20.16
N ASP A 56 7.17 -2.36 -20.57
CA ASP A 56 7.73 -3.57 -19.98
C ASP A 56 8.36 -3.29 -18.60
N LYS A 57 9.08 -2.17 -18.46
CA LYS A 57 9.60 -1.70 -17.17
C LYS A 57 8.48 -1.33 -16.23
N ALA A 58 7.42 -0.67 -16.71
CA ALA A 58 6.24 -0.38 -15.90
C ALA A 58 5.60 -1.66 -15.36
N ASN A 59 5.43 -2.68 -16.21
CA ASN A 59 4.91 -3.99 -15.82
C ASN A 59 5.80 -4.72 -14.82
N ARG A 60 7.13 -4.56 -14.90
CA ARG A 60 8.05 -5.11 -13.89
C ARG A 60 7.89 -4.40 -12.56
N ILE A 61 7.75 -3.07 -12.55
CA ILE A 61 7.58 -2.27 -11.33
C ILE A 61 6.27 -2.63 -10.61
N ASN A 62 5.17 -2.83 -11.35
CA ASN A 62 3.89 -3.28 -10.79
C ASN A 62 3.95 -4.67 -10.11
N LYS A 63 4.99 -5.47 -10.41
CA LYS A 63 5.23 -6.78 -9.76
C LYS A 63 6.13 -6.71 -8.53
N ILE A 64 6.77 -5.56 -8.26
CA ILE A 64 7.64 -5.37 -7.10
C ILE A 64 6.78 -5.32 -5.84
N ARG A 65 7.04 -6.16 -4.84
CA ARG A 65 6.26 -6.11 -3.59
C ARG A 65 6.65 -4.91 -2.74
N LEU A 66 5.79 -4.57 -1.77
CA LEU A 66 6.00 -3.46 -0.86
C LEU A 66 7.42 -3.41 -0.22
N PRO A 67 8.01 -4.48 0.35
CA PRO A 67 9.36 -4.40 0.91
C PRO A 67 10.40 -3.92 -0.10
N GLN A 68 10.41 -4.50 -1.30
CA GLN A 68 11.35 -4.11 -2.34
C GLN A 68 11.08 -2.68 -2.83
N SER A 69 9.80 -2.30 -2.94
CA SER A 69 9.41 -0.94 -3.34
C SER A 69 9.89 0.11 -2.33
N ALA A 70 9.77 -0.18 -1.03
CA ALA A 70 10.24 0.69 0.04
C ALA A 70 11.76 0.85 0.03
N ILE A 71 12.50 -0.26 -0.12
CA ILE A 71 13.96 -0.23 -0.21
C ILE A 71 14.41 0.61 -1.40
N PHE A 72 13.77 0.45 -2.57
CA PHE A 72 14.08 1.23 -3.75
C PHE A 72 13.88 2.74 -3.51
N LEU A 73 12.72 3.13 -2.98
CA LEU A 73 12.42 4.53 -2.68
C LEU A 73 13.39 5.12 -1.64
N TYR A 74 13.84 4.32 -0.68
CA TYR A 74 14.84 4.75 0.29
C TYR A 74 16.19 5.05 -0.39
N TYR A 75 16.65 4.18 -1.29
CA TYR A 75 17.89 4.41 -2.05
C TYR A 75 17.81 5.62 -2.99
N GLN A 76 16.63 5.96 -3.51
CA GLN A 76 16.41 7.18 -4.30
C GLN A 76 16.30 8.44 -3.42
N GLY A 77 16.30 8.30 -2.10
CA GLY A 77 16.12 9.43 -1.17
C GLY A 77 14.67 9.93 -1.05
N GLU A 78 13.70 9.19 -1.60
CA GLU A 78 12.28 9.58 -1.61
C GLU A 78 11.58 9.32 -0.28
N ILE A 79 12.02 8.30 0.46
CA ILE A 79 11.53 8.02 1.82
C ILE A 79 12.66 8.03 2.84
N LYS A 80 12.34 8.44 4.07
CA LYS A 80 13.26 8.38 5.22
C LYS A 80 13.25 6.99 5.86
N VAL A 81 14.29 6.68 6.63
CA VAL A 81 14.41 5.42 7.39
C VAL A 81 13.18 5.14 8.27
N GLU A 82 12.55 6.17 8.84
CA GLU A 82 11.31 6.03 9.63
C GLU A 82 10.16 5.35 8.84
N ILE A 83 9.98 5.71 7.56
CA ILE A 83 8.95 5.10 6.70
C ILE A 83 9.32 3.66 6.37
N LEU A 84 10.62 3.39 6.18
CA LEU A 84 11.12 2.03 5.94
C LEU A 84 10.86 1.12 7.16
N GLU A 85 11.13 1.60 8.37
CA GLU A 85 10.82 0.88 9.62
C GLU A 85 9.32 0.66 9.81
N ASP A 86 8.48 1.67 9.50
CA ASP A 86 7.03 1.54 9.58
C ASP A 86 6.51 0.45 8.62
N ILE A 87 7.11 0.35 7.43
CA ILE A 87 6.80 -0.69 6.42
C ILE A 87 7.30 -2.08 6.88
N GLU A 88 8.51 -2.18 7.44
CA GLU A 88 9.03 -3.43 8.01
C GLU A 88 8.15 -3.96 9.15
N LYS A 89 7.73 -3.07 10.06
CA LYS A 89 6.78 -3.37 11.15
C LYS A 89 5.44 -3.88 10.62
N LEU A 90 5.02 -3.44 9.43
CA LEU A 90 3.81 -3.91 8.76
C LEU A 90 3.99 -5.30 8.12
N ILE A 91 5.13 -5.54 7.47
CA ILE A 91 5.42 -6.77 6.71
C ILE A 91 5.73 -7.96 7.63
N SER A 92 6.52 -7.74 8.68
CA SER A 92 6.81 -8.76 9.71
C SER A 92 5.51 -9.36 10.28
N LYS A 93 4.43 -8.58 10.27
CA LYS A 93 3.09 -9.01 10.68
C LYS A 93 2.23 -9.52 9.52
N ARG A 94 2.53 -9.19 8.25
CA ARG A 94 1.76 -9.62 7.06
C ARG A 94 1.71 -11.14 6.91
N HIS A 95 2.82 -11.83 7.19
CA HIS A 95 2.85 -13.30 7.15
C HIS A 95 1.98 -13.92 8.25
N GLU A 96 1.93 -13.30 9.43
CA GLU A 96 0.96 -13.66 10.46
C GLU A 96 -0.46 -13.38 9.96
N TYR A 97 -0.71 -12.22 9.33
CA TYR A 97 -2.04 -11.80 8.88
C TYR A 97 -2.63 -12.67 7.78
N ALA A 98 -1.90 -13.04 6.72
CA ALA A 98 -2.44 -13.88 5.65
C ALA A 98 -2.80 -15.29 6.16
N HIS A 99 -1.99 -15.83 7.08
CA HIS A 99 -2.24 -17.12 7.71
C HIS A 99 -3.34 -17.05 8.79
N TYR A 100 -3.44 -15.92 9.52
CA TYR A 100 -4.55 -15.61 10.45
C TYR A 100 -5.87 -15.33 9.73
N PHE A 101 -5.84 -14.72 8.54
CA PHE A 101 -7.01 -14.36 7.73
C PHE A 101 -7.83 -15.59 7.39
N ILE A 102 -7.15 -16.72 7.16
CA ILE A 102 -7.78 -18.01 6.85
C ILE A 102 -8.34 -18.69 8.11
N LYS A 103 -7.75 -18.44 9.30
CA LYS A 103 -8.06 -19.24 10.50
C LYS A 103 -9.03 -18.61 11.51
N ARG A 104 -9.25 -17.28 11.53
CA ARG A 104 -10.08 -16.63 12.59
C ARG A 104 -10.74 -15.32 12.15
N TYR A 105 -12.00 -15.39 11.75
CA TYR A 105 -12.92 -14.24 11.67
C TYR A 105 -13.28 -13.59 13.04
N LEU A 106 -12.62 -13.96 14.16
CA LEU A 106 -13.16 -13.69 15.52
C LEU A 106 -12.10 -13.37 16.59
N SER A 107 -11.27 -12.33 16.41
CA SER A 107 -10.53 -11.76 17.54
C SER A 107 -10.40 -10.25 17.39
N LYS A 108 -11.14 -9.51 18.24
CA LYS A 108 -11.10 -8.04 18.38
C LYS A 108 -9.74 -7.46 18.78
N LYS A 109 -8.72 -8.29 19.04
CA LYS A 109 -7.39 -7.86 19.48
C LYS A 109 -6.37 -8.17 18.39
N ALA A 110 -6.00 -7.15 17.60
CA ALA A 110 -4.72 -6.98 16.89
C ALA A 110 -4.82 -6.18 15.58
N TYR A 111 -5.91 -5.44 15.34
CA TYR A 111 -5.96 -4.54 14.18
C TYR A 111 -5.23 -3.25 14.52
N LYS A 112 -3.95 -3.16 14.15
CA LYS A 112 -3.19 -1.90 14.14
C LYS A 112 -3.67 -0.98 13.00
N LEU A 113 -4.99 -0.82 12.86
CA LEU A 113 -5.63 0.00 11.83
C LEU A 113 -5.04 1.41 11.84
N ASP A 114 -4.87 1.99 13.02
CA ASP A 114 -4.21 3.29 13.19
C ASP A 114 -2.80 3.32 12.61
N THR A 115 -2.00 2.27 12.80
CA THR A 115 -0.64 2.19 12.24
C THR A 115 -0.68 2.13 10.72
N VAL A 116 -1.53 1.27 10.15
CA VAL A 116 -1.64 1.12 8.69
C VAL A 116 -2.19 2.42 8.06
N CYS A 117 -3.23 3.01 8.64
CA CYS A 117 -3.79 4.27 8.18
C CYS A 117 -2.80 5.44 8.30
N LYS A 118 -2.01 5.51 9.38
CA LYS A 118 -0.94 6.53 9.52
C LYS A 118 0.11 6.38 8.43
N LEU A 119 0.57 5.16 8.18
CA LEU A 119 1.55 4.89 7.12
C LEU A 119 0.99 5.19 5.72
N TYR A 120 -0.25 4.78 5.45
CA TYR A 120 -0.97 5.13 4.22
C TYR A 120 -0.96 6.64 3.99
N ARG A 121 -1.34 7.45 4.99
CA ARG A 121 -1.34 8.91 4.88
C ARG A 121 0.05 9.48 4.61
N LYS A 122 1.12 8.93 5.21
CA LYS A 122 2.51 9.35 4.94
C LYS A 122 2.87 9.11 3.47
N ILE A 123 2.62 7.91 2.95
CA ILE A 123 2.91 7.53 1.56
C ILE A 123 2.03 8.32 0.57
N PHE A 124 0.75 8.52 0.89
CA PHE A 124 -0.15 9.30 0.04
C PHE A 124 0.25 10.77 -0.08
N ARG A 125 0.71 11.40 1.02
CA ARG A 125 1.28 12.75 0.97
C ARG A 125 2.51 12.83 0.09
N LEU A 126 3.39 11.82 0.17
CA LEU A 126 4.56 11.73 -0.71
C LEU A 126 4.14 11.61 -2.17
N TYR A 127 3.18 10.74 -2.48
CA TYR A 127 2.63 10.60 -3.83
C TYR A 127 2.06 11.91 -4.37
N LYS A 128 1.24 12.63 -3.58
CA LYS A 128 0.71 13.95 -3.96
C LYS A 128 1.81 14.96 -4.27
N LYS A 129 2.87 15.00 -3.46
CA LYS A 129 4.03 15.87 -3.70
C LYS A 129 4.67 15.63 -5.08
N HIS A 130 4.76 14.37 -5.52
CA HIS A 130 5.25 14.05 -6.86
C HIS A 130 4.29 14.46 -7.98
N LEU A 131 2.98 14.44 -7.75
CA LEU A 131 2.01 14.92 -8.73
C LEU A 131 2.12 16.44 -8.93
N GLU A 132 2.41 17.18 -7.87
CA GLU A 132 2.56 18.64 -7.89
C GLU A 132 3.90 19.12 -8.48
N SER A 133 4.90 18.24 -8.55
CA SER A 133 6.25 18.57 -9.05
C SER A 133 6.44 18.32 -10.55
N LYS A 134 5.39 17.88 -11.25
CA LYS A 134 5.37 17.67 -12.72
C LYS A 134 4.34 18.60 -13.36
#